data_AF-A0A317H6L7-F1
#
_entry.id   AF-A0A317H6L7-F1
#
_cell.length_a   1.000
_cell.length_b   1.000
_cell.length_c   1.000
_cell.angle_alpha   90.00
_cell.angle_beta   90.00
_cell.angle_gamma   90.00
#
_symmetry.space_group_name_H-M   'P 1'
#
loop_
_entity.id
_entity.type
_entity.pdbx_description
1 polymer ?
#
loop_
_entity_poly.entity_id
_entity_poly.type
_entity_poly.pdbx_seq_one_letter_code
_entity_poly.pdbx_strand_id
1 'polypeptide(L)'
;MTSITKLMCGIILLTVPTIQYGGFFLLKILSGQEGVALTNFQKSMFRAGHAHAGVLVILSLIAQVLTDQTNLNPTLEWIVRIGFPLAAILVSGGFFASAIGNSLSAPNRLIWILYCGIASLGIAVIILGVGLITNR
;
A
#
# COMPACT_ATOMS: atom_id res chain seq x y z
N MET A 1 18.43 -13.05 6.41
CA MET A 1 17.56 -12.81 5.24
C MET A 1 17.70 -13.98 4.27
N THR A 2 16.60 -14.70 4.05
CA THR A 2 16.50 -15.77 3.06
C THR A 2 16.60 -15.23 1.62
N SER A 3 16.85 -16.10 0.63
CA SER A 3 16.85 -15.72 -0.80
C SER A 3 15.50 -15.15 -1.25
N ILE A 4 14.40 -15.71 -0.73
CA ILE A 4 13.04 -15.21 -0.99
C ILE A 4 12.87 -13.80 -0.43
N THR A 5 13.29 -13.56 0.81
CA THR A 5 13.25 -12.22 1.43
C THR A 5 14.06 -11.20 0.63
N LYS A 6 15.26 -11.56 0.15
CA LYS A 6 16.05 -10.67 -0.73
C LYS A 6 15.32 -10.33 -2.03
N LEU A 7 14.74 -11.32 -2.69
CA LEU A 7 13.97 -11.13 -3.93
C LEU A 7 12.77 -10.21 -3.69
N MET A 8 11.96 -10.51 -2.67
CA MET A 8 10.76 -9.73 -2.36
C MET A 8 11.11 -8.29 -1.98
N CYS A 9 12.13 -8.07 -1.15
CA CYS A 9 12.61 -6.72 -0.84
C CYS A 9 13.08 -5.97 -2.09
N GLY A 10 13.80 -6.64 -2.99
CA GLY A 10 14.23 -6.06 -4.27
C GLY A 10 13.04 -5.60 -5.12
N ILE A 11 12.02 -6.46 -5.29
CA ILE A 11 10.78 -6.12 -6.01
C ILE A 11 10.06 -4.94 -5.35
N ILE A 12 9.91 -4.98 -4.03
CA ILE A 12 9.23 -3.92 -3.27
C ILE A 12 9.97 -2.59 -3.42
N LEU A 13 11.30 -2.56 -3.34
CA LEU A 13 12.09 -1.35 -3.52
C LEU A 13 11.93 -0.76 -4.92
N LEU A 14 11.81 -1.60 -5.96
CA LEU A 14 11.56 -1.14 -7.32
C LEU A 14 10.18 -0.46 -7.50
N THR A 15 9.27 -0.57 -6.53
CA THR A 15 8.02 0.21 -6.53
C THR A 15 8.22 1.66 -6.08
N VAL A 16 9.29 1.97 -5.33
CA VAL A 16 9.51 3.31 -4.75
C VAL A 16 9.59 4.42 -5.81
N PRO A 17 10.24 4.26 -6.97
CA PRO A 17 10.20 5.27 -8.04
C PRO A 17 8.78 5.61 -8.50
N THR A 18 7.84 4.65 -8.47
CA THR A 18 6.43 4.92 -8.83
C THR A 18 5.75 5.81 -7.77
N ILE A 19 6.13 5.67 -6.50
CA ILE A 19 5.65 6.52 -5.41
C ILE A 19 6.21 7.93 -5.56
N GLN A 20 7.51 8.05 -5.86
CA GLN A 20 8.16 9.34 -6.13
C GLN A 20 7.47 10.08 -7.28
N TYR A 21 7.18 9.37 -8.38
CA TYR A 21 6.41 9.92 -9.49
C TYR A 21 5.00 10.37 -9.05
N GLY A 22 4.30 9.57 -8.24
CA GLY A 22 3.02 9.96 -7.66
C GLY A 22 3.10 11.23 -6.80
N GLY A 23 4.19 11.41 -6.04
CA GLY A 23 4.45 12.62 -5.27
C GLY A 23 4.70 13.85 -6.14
N PHE A 24 5.48 13.68 -7.21
CA PHE A 24 5.70 14.72 -8.23
C PHE A 24 4.38 15.13 -8.90
N PHE A 25 3.57 14.17 -9.32
CA PHE A 25 2.24 14.41 -9.87
C PHE A 25 1.33 15.18 -8.90
N LEU A 26 1.31 14.76 -7.63
CA LEU A 26 0.54 15.43 -6.59
C LEU A 26 1.00 16.89 -6.39
N LEU A 27 2.32 17.13 -6.40
CA LEU A 27 2.88 18.48 -6.31
C LEU A 27 2.39 19.36 -7.47
N LYS A 28 2.42 18.86 -8.71
CA LYS A 28 1.97 19.62 -9.89
C LYS A 28 0.49 19.99 -9.80
N ILE A 29 -0.38 19.05 -9.41
CA ILE A 29 -1.82 19.32 -9.30
C ILE A 29 -2.11 20.28 -8.15
N LEU A 30 -1.54 20.04 -6.96
CA LEU A 30 -1.81 20.89 -5.80
C LEU A 30 -1.25 22.30 -5.97
N SER A 31 -0.19 22.46 -6.78
CA SER A 31 0.38 23.76 -7.15
C SER A 31 -0.38 24.46 -8.30
N GLY A 32 -1.43 23.84 -8.84
CA GLY A 32 -2.25 24.41 -9.92
C GLY A 32 -1.60 24.37 -11.31
N GLN A 33 -0.47 23.69 -11.49
CA GLN A 33 0.25 23.65 -12.76
C GLN A 33 -0.51 22.89 -13.86
N GLU A 34 -1.37 21.94 -13.47
CA GLU A 34 -2.11 21.09 -14.41
C GLU A 34 -3.48 21.69 -14.82
N GLY A 35 -3.88 22.85 -14.28
CA GLY A 35 -5.16 23.49 -14.61
C GLY A 35 -6.42 22.72 -14.15
N VAL A 36 -6.27 21.61 -13.42
CA VAL A 36 -7.38 20.77 -12.94
C VAL A 36 -7.90 21.30 -11.60
N ALA A 37 -9.15 21.76 -11.58
CA ALA A 37 -9.83 22.20 -10.37
C ALA A 37 -10.34 21.00 -9.56
N LEU A 38 -9.51 20.47 -8.65
CA LEU A 38 -9.91 19.42 -7.72
C LEU A 38 -10.71 19.96 -6.54
N THR A 39 -11.71 19.19 -6.10
CA THR A 39 -12.41 19.45 -4.84
C THR A 39 -11.51 19.19 -3.62
N ASN A 40 -11.89 19.72 -2.46
CA ASN A 40 -11.19 19.43 -1.20
C ASN A 40 -11.19 17.93 -0.84
N PHE A 41 -12.25 17.22 -1.22
CA PHE A 41 -12.34 15.77 -1.08
C PHE A 41 -11.25 15.08 -1.93
N GLN A 42 -11.17 15.37 -3.22
CA GLN A 42 -10.19 14.77 -4.12
C GLN A 42 -8.75 15.06 -3.69
N LYS A 43 -8.45 16.30 -3.30
CA LYS A 43 -7.14 16.68 -2.75
C LYS A 43 -6.77 15.86 -1.51
N SER A 44 -7.74 15.60 -0.63
CA SER A 44 -7.51 14.80 0.58
C SER A 44 -7.30 13.33 0.26
N MET A 45 -8.08 12.77 -0.67
CA MET A 45 -7.92 11.39 -1.13
C MET A 45 -6.57 11.15 -1.80
N PHE A 46 -6.12 12.06 -2.69
CA PHE A 46 -4.81 11.92 -3.35
C PHE A 46 -3.63 12.06 -2.38
N ARG A 47 -3.72 12.97 -1.41
CA ARG A 47 -2.73 13.06 -0.31
C ARG A 47 -2.69 11.78 0.52
N ALA A 48 -3.86 11.25 0.91
CA ALA A 48 -3.96 10.02 1.67
C ALA A 48 -3.39 8.83 0.89
N GLY A 49 -3.72 8.69 -0.40
CA GLY A 49 -3.19 7.64 -1.26
C GLY A 49 -1.67 7.67 -1.34
N HIS A 50 -1.08 8.83 -1.62
CA HIS A 50 0.38 8.99 -1.69
C HIS A 50 1.06 8.68 -0.34
N ALA A 51 0.51 9.18 0.77
CA ALA A 51 1.06 8.93 2.11
C ALA A 51 1.02 7.45 2.48
N HIS A 52 -0.09 6.75 2.20
CA HIS A 52 -0.23 5.33 2.48
C HIS A 52 0.72 4.47 1.65
N ALA A 53 0.99 4.85 0.39
CA ALA A 53 1.93 4.12 -0.45
C ALA A 53 3.32 4.00 0.20
N GLY A 54 3.87 5.12 0.68
CA GLY A 54 5.20 5.15 1.30
C GLY A 54 5.28 4.34 2.59
N VAL A 55 4.35 4.59 3.52
CA VAL A 55 4.37 3.89 4.83
C VAL A 55 4.11 2.39 4.70
N LEU A 56 3.19 1.98 3.82
CA LEU A 56 2.87 0.56 3.64
C LEU A 56 3.99 -0.18 2.88
N VAL A 57 4.72 0.48 1.99
CA VAL A 57 5.93 -0.09 1.36
C VAL A 57 7.03 -0.30 2.38
N ILE A 58 7.26 0.65 3.28
CA ILE A 58 8.21 0.47 4.40
C ILE A 58 7.77 -0.69 5.30
N LEU A 59 6.49 -0.73 5.69
CA LEU A 59 5.93 -1.82 6.48
C LEU A 59 6.09 -3.17 5.76
N SER A 60 5.94 -3.20 4.44
CA SER A 60 6.13 -4.40 3.63
C SER A 60 7.57 -4.91 3.69
N LEU A 61 8.56 -4.02 3.60
CA LEU A 61 9.98 -4.39 3.74
C LEU A 61 10.28 -4.95 5.13
N ILE A 62 9.75 -4.31 6.17
CA ILE A 62 9.89 -4.78 7.56
C ILE A 62 9.25 -6.16 7.69
N ALA A 63 8.04 -6.34 7.16
CA ALA A 63 7.32 -7.61 7.21
C ALA A 63 8.09 -8.76 6.53
N GLN A 64 8.79 -8.52 5.41
CA GLN A 64 9.63 -9.56 4.79
C GLN A 64 10.71 -10.07 5.74
N VAL A 65 11.37 -9.16 6.47
CA VAL A 65 12.43 -9.52 7.43
C VAL A 65 11.85 -10.23 8.65
N LEU A 66 10.72 -9.74 9.17
CA LEU A 66 10.04 -10.36 10.30
C LEU A 66 9.47 -11.74 9.99
N THR A 67 9.05 -11.97 8.74
CA THR A 67 8.52 -13.27 8.31
C THR A 67 9.58 -14.38 8.44
N ASP A 68 10.86 -14.06 8.16
CA ASP A 68 11.99 -14.99 8.37
C ASP A 68 12.19 -15.36 9.86
N GLN A 69 11.53 -14.65 10.80
CA GLN A 69 11.59 -14.90 12.25
C GLN A 69 10.36 -15.64 12.77
N THR A 70 9.56 -16.24 11.89
CA THR A 70 8.36 -17.02 12.25
C THR A 70 8.50 -18.48 11.85
N ASN A 71 7.75 -19.37 12.50
CA ASN A 71 7.58 -20.77 12.11
C ASN A 71 6.24 -20.98 11.35
N LEU A 72 5.85 -20.00 10.53
CA LEU A 72 4.65 -20.12 9.69
C LEU A 72 4.81 -21.28 8.71
N ASN A 73 3.71 -21.99 8.42
CA ASN A 73 3.72 -22.94 7.32
C ASN A 73 3.90 -22.19 5.98
N PRO A 74 4.33 -22.87 4.90
CA PRO A 74 4.63 -22.22 3.63
C PRO A 74 3.46 -21.41 3.05
N THR A 75 2.22 -21.86 3.25
CA THR A 75 1.03 -21.16 2.76
C THR A 75 0.82 -19.83 3.46
N LEU A 76 0.86 -19.81 4.79
CA LEU A 76 0.72 -18.59 5.60
C LEU A 76 1.88 -17.63 5.37
N GLU A 77 3.09 -18.17 5.21
CA GLU A 77 4.28 -17.39 4.86
C GLU A 77 4.06 -16.61 3.55
N TRP A 78 3.59 -17.27 2.49
CA TRP A 78 3.31 -16.60 1.22
C TRP A 78 2.17 -15.59 1.29
N ILE A 79 1.13 -15.86 2.09
CA ILE A 79 0.05 -14.88 2.33
C ILE A 79 0.62 -13.61 2.93
N VAL A 80 1.52 -13.71 3.91
CA VAL A 80 2.18 -12.54 4.51
C VAL A 80 3.08 -11.85 3.49
N ARG A 81 3.96 -12.60 2.81
CA ARG A 81 4.95 -12.03 1.89
C ARG A 81 4.31 -11.26 0.73
N ILE A 82 3.16 -11.71 0.23
CA ILE A 82 2.43 -11.04 -0.86
C ILE A 82 1.42 -10.03 -0.32
N GLY A 83 0.75 -10.33 0.79
CA GLY A 83 -0.33 -9.52 1.34
C GLY A 83 0.09 -8.11 1.70
N PHE A 84 1.27 -7.92 2.30
CA PHE A 84 1.79 -6.59 2.63
C PHE A 84 2.01 -5.69 1.39
N PRO A 85 2.82 -6.09 0.38
CA PRO A 85 3.01 -5.26 -0.80
C PRO A 85 1.74 -5.11 -1.64
N LEU A 86 0.88 -6.14 -1.70
CA LEU A 86 -0.42 -6.04 -2.35
C LEU A 86 -1.31 -5.00 -1.67
N ALA A 87 -1.36 -4.98 -0.34
CA ALA A 87 -2.09 -3.98 0.41
C ALA A 87 -1.57 -2.57 0.14
N ALA A 88 -0.26 -2.36 0.04
CA ALA A 88 0.30 -1.05 -0.31
C ALA A 88 -0.23 -0.53 -1.65
N ILE A 89 -0.28 -1.40 -2.66
CA ILE A 89 -0.82 -1.08 -3.98
C ILE A 89 -2.32 -0.82 -3.92
N LEU A 90 -3.09 -1.71 -3.30
CA LEU A 90 -4.56 -1.62 -3.25
C LEU A 90 -5.06 -0.44 -2.42
N VAL A 91 -4.44 -0.16 -1.26
CA VAL A 91 -4.84 0.96 -0.41
C VAL A 91 -4.54 2.28 -1.10
N SER A 92 -3.30 2.48 -1.57
CA SER A 92 -2.93 3.68 -2.32
C SER A 92 -3.78 3.84 -3.58
N GLY A 93 -3.80 2.81 -4.42
CA GLY A 93 -4.57 2.78 -5.66
C GLY A 93 -6.06 3.00 -5.44
N GLY A 94 -6.65 2.46 -4.37
CA GLY A 94 -8.04 2.67 -4.00
C GLY A 94 -8.35 4.12 -3.61
N PHE A 95 -7.47 4.80 -2.88
CA PHE A 95 -7.61 6.23 -2.59
C PHE A 95 -7.59 7.08 -3.87
N PHE A 96 -6.67 6.80 -4.80
CA PHE A 96 -6.65 7.51 -6.09
C PHE A 96 -7.88 7.18 -6.93
N ALA A 97 -8.16 5.90 -7.15
CA ALA A 97 -9.24 5.41 -8.01
C ALA A 97 -10.62 5.90 -7.54
N SER A 98 -10.88 5.88 -6.24
CA SER A 98 -12.16 6.33 -5.68
C SER A 98 -12.41 7.84 -5.79
N ALA A 99 -11.37 8.63 -6.08
CA ALA A 99 -11.46 10.08 -6.27
C ALA A 99 -11.33 10.53 -7.73
N ILE A 100 -11.23 9.59 -8.69
CA ILE A 100 -11.26 9.90 -10.13
C ILE A 100 -12.70 10.24 -10.55
N GLY A 101 -12.86 11.42 -11.16
CA GLY A 101 -14.14 11.92 -11.67
C GLY A 101 -14.21 13.45 -11.64
N ASN A 102 -15.32 14.00 -12.13
CA ASN A 102 -15.53 15.45 -12.18
C ASN A 102 -16.19 15.93 -10.88
N SER A 103 -15.55 16.89 -10.21
CA SER A 103 -16.12 17.63 -9.07
C SER A 103 -16.70 16.75 -7.94
N LEU A 104 -16.04 15.62 -7.64
CA LEU A 104 -16.53 14.66 -6.64
C LEU A 104 -16.44 15.21 -5.20
N SER A 105 -17.49 15.01 -4.41
CA SER A 105 -17.53 15.29 -2.97
C SER A 105 -17.55 14.03 -2.10
N ALA A 106 -17.65 12.85 -2.73
CA ALA A 106 -17.72 11.53 -2.08
C ALA A 106 -17.01 10.49 -2.96
N PRO A 107 -16.57 9.35 -2.40
CA PRO A 107 -15.87 8.32 -3.16
C PRO A 107 -16.80 7.64 -4.18
N ASN A 108 -16.26 7.32 -5.36
CA ASN A 108 -16.95 6.50 -6.35
C ASN A 108 -16.89 5.00 -5.99
N ARG A 109 -17.51 4.15 -6.83
CA ARG A 109 -17.60 2.69 -6.60
C ARG A 109 -16.25 1.97 -6.51
N LEU A 110 -15.17 2.55 -7.03
CA LEU A 110 -13.81 1.98 -6.95
C LEU A 110 -13.24 2.00 -5.52
N ILE A 111 -13.93 2.59 -4.55
CA ILE A 111 -13.62 2.49 -3.12
C ILE A 111 -13.49 1.03 -2.63
N TRP A 112 -14.14 0.07 -3.32
CA TRP A 112 -13.95 -1.36 -3.02
C TRP A 112 -12.50 -1.82 -3.13
N ILE A 113 -11.68 -1.22 -4.00
CA ILE A 113 -10.25 -1.51 -4.10
C ILE A 113 -9.54 -1.20 -2.77
N LEU A 114 -9.89 -0.05 -2.16
CA LEU A 114 -9.37 0.35 -0.86
C LEU A 114 -9.75 -0.67 0.22
N TYR A 115 -11.01 -1.09 0.27
CA TYR A 115 -11.47 -2.07 1.27
C TYR A 115 -10.80 -3.43 1.10
N CYS A 116 -10.60 -3.90 -0.13
CA CYS A 116 -9.83 -5.12 -0.39
C CYS A 116 -8.38 -4.98 0.10
N GLY A 117 -7.76 -3.81 -0.10
CA GLY A 117 -6.43 -3.51 0.42
C GLY A 117 -6.35 -3.53 1.94
N ILE A 118 -7.33 -2.91 2.62
CA ILE A 118 -7.42 -2.92 4.09
C ILE A 118 -7.62 -4.34 4.62
N ALA A 119 -8.49 -5.13 4.00
CA ALA A 119 -8.70 -6.53 4.37
C ALA A 119 -7.43 -7.36 4.20
N SER A 120 -6.73 -7.20 3.06
CA SER A 120 -5.45 -7.86 2.80
C SER A 120 -4.40 -7.51 3.84
N LEU A 121 -4.27 -6.22 4.20
CA LEU A 121 -3.37 -5.76 5.25
C LEU A 121 -3.71 -6.39 6.60
N GLY A 122 -4.99 -6.34 6.99
CA GLY A 122 -5.46 -6.86 8.27
C GLY A 122 -5.15 -8.35 8.42
N ILE A 123 -5.44 -9.14 7.38
CA ILE A 123 -5.12 -10.59 7.36
C ILE A 123 -3.62 -10.82 7.51
N ALA A 124 -2.79 -10.13 6.70
CA ALA A 124 -1.34 -10.31 6.73
C ALA A 124 -0.71 -9.89 8.07
N VAL A 125 -1.18 -8.78 8.66
CA VAL A 125 -0.72 -8.29 9.97
C VAL A 125 -1.09 -9.26 11.08
N ILE A 126 -2.33 -9.79 11.08
CA ILE A 126 -2.77 -10.75 12.10
C ILE A 126 -1.92 -12.04 12.00
N ILE A 127 -1.74 -12.58 10.80
CA ILE A 127 -0.95 -13.81 10.60
C ILE A 127 0.50 -13.60 11.05
N LEU A 128 1.15 -12.52 10.62
CA LEU A 128 2.53 -12.23 11.01
C LEU A 128 2.66 -11.98 12.51
N GLY A 129 1.76 -11.19 13.10
CA GLY A 129 1.76 -10.89 14.53
C GLY A 129 1.57 -12.13 15.39
N VAL A 130 0.60 -12.97 15.06
CA VAL A 130 0.39 -14.27 15.75
C VAL A 130 1.60 -15.16 15.56
N GLY A 131 2.11 -15.29 14.33
CA GLY A 131 3.29 -16.11 14.02
C GLY A 131 4.53 -15.71 14.82
N LEU A 132 4.75 -14.42 15.05
CA LEU A 132 5.84 -13.91 15.89
C LEU A 132 5.62 -14.22 17.39
N ILE A 133 4.38 -14.17 17.88
CA ILE A 133 4.05 -14.46 19.27
C ILE A 133 4.20 -15.96 19.57
N THR A 134 3.77 -16.82 18.64
CA THR A 134 3.80 -18.28 18.81
C THR A 134 5.19 -18.88 18.56
N ASN A 135 6.13 -18.11 17.99
CA ASN A 135 7.50 -18.54 17.70
C ASN A 135 8.53 -18.09 18.75
N ARG A 136 8.12 -18.01 20.02
CA ARG A 136 9.02 -17.77 21.16
C ARG A 136 9.60 -19.09 21.66
#